data_AF-A0A4R5A3Z5-F1
#
_entry.id   AF-A0A4R5A3Z5-F1
#
_cell.length_a   1.000
_cell.length_b   1.000
_cell.length_c   1.000
_cell.angle_alpha   90.00
_cell.angle_beta   90.00
_cell.angle_gamma   90.00
#
_symmetry.space_group_name_H-M   'P 1'
#
loop_
_entity.id
_entity.type
_entity.pdbx_description
1 polymer ?
#
loop_
_entity_poly.entity_id
_entity_poly.type
_entity_poly.pdbx_seq_one_letter_code
_entity_poly.pdbx_strand_id
1 'polypeptide(L)'
;MTDPMTAAATTFLAALDPDELARAAAPFDASDRRTFTYLPRSRPGIALGELTDRQRSLALEMLATGLSAAGLADARAIMHLETVLGAVERAAGVPTWERRRPGLYWFRVYGTPGSATWGW
;
A
#
# COMPACT_ATOMS: atom_id res chain seq x y z
N MET A 1 24.92 -9.50 0.73
CA MET A 1 23.77 -9.22 -0.16
C MET A 1 22.61 -8.81 0.71
N THR A 2 22.01 -7.66 0.43
CA THR A 2 20.76 -7.24 1.07
C THR A 2 19.61 -8.11 0.55
N ASP A 3 18.75 -8.59 1.43
CA ASP A 3 17.59 -9.42 1.04
C ASP A 3 16.65 -8.63 0.10
N PRO A 4 15.99 -9.27 -0.90
CA PRO A 4 15.13 -8.58 -1.86
C PRO A 4 14.05 -7.71 -1.22
N MET A 5 13.48 -8.12 -0.08
CA MET A 5 12.47 -7.35 0.64
C MET A 5 13.05 -6.04 1.16
N THR A 6 14.24 -6.09 1.77
CA THR A 6 14.95 -4.90 2.26
C THR A 6 15.29 -3.96 1.11
N ALA A 7 15.82 -4.49 0.00
CA ALA A 7 16.19 -3.69 -1.16
C ALA A 7 14.99 -2.95 -1.77
N ALA A 8 13.86 -3.64 -1.93
CA ALA A 8 12.64 -3.05 -2.47
C ALA A 8 12.07 -1.96 -1.55
N ALA A 9 11.99 -2.22 -0.24
CA ALA A 9 11.51 -1.24 0.74
C ALA A 9 12.39 0.01 0.79
N THR A 10 13.72 -0.14 0.81
CA THR A 10 14.65 1.00 0.75
C THR A 10 14.48 1.81 -0.53
N THR A 11 14.32 1.14 -1.68
CA THR A 11 14.15 1.80 -2.98
C THR A 11 12.83 2.57 -3.05
N PHE A 12 11.75 1.99 -2.53
CA PHE A 12 10.46 2.66 -2.43
C PHE A 12 10.55 3.93 -1.57
N LEU A 13 11.06 3.82 -0.34
CA LEU A 13 11.17 4.97 0.56
C LEU A 13 12.08 6.09 0.01
N ALA A 14 13.16 5.73 -0.68
CA ALA A 14 14.08 6.69 -1.29
C ALA A 14 13.48 7.46 -2.48
N ALA A 15 12.39 6.98 -3.07
CA ALA A 15 11.69 7.64 -4.17
C ALA A 15 10.60 8.62 -3.71
N LEU A 16 10.31 8.68 -2.40
CA LEU A 16 9.29 9.53 -1.82
C LEU A 16 9.84 10.92 -1.52
N ASP A 17 8.99 11.94 -1.66
CA ASP A 17 9.29 13.27 -1.13
C ASP A 17 9.21 13.29 0.42
N PRO A 18 9.65 14.36 1.10
CA PRO A 18 9.65 14.41 2.56
C PRO A 18 8.27 14.21 3.22
N ASP A 19 7.19 14.72 2.61
CA ASP A 19 5.83 14.64 3.15
C ASP A 19 5.22 13.24 2.94
N GLU A 20 5.51 12.63 1.79
CA GLU A 20 5.18 11.25 1.50
C GLU A 20 5.92 10.28 2.41
N LEU A 21 7.24 10.49 2.58
CA LEU A 21 8.10 9.67 3.43
C LEU A 21 7.65 9.71 4.88
N ALA A 22 7.27 10.88 5.40
CA ALA A 22 6.77 11.04 6.77
C ALA A 22 5.47 10.25 7.03
N ARG A 23 4.68 9.95 5.99
CA ARG A 23 3.45 9.13 6.10
C ARG A 23 3.72 7.65 5.87
N ALA A 24 4.62 7.34 4.94
CA ALA A 24 4.98 5.99 4.54
C ALA A 24 5.96 5.30 5.50
N ALA A 25 6.75 6.03 6.29
CA ALA A 25 7.67 5.47 7.27
C ALA A 25 7.19 5.73 8.70
N ALA A 26 7.34 4.73 9.58
CA ALA A 26 6.99 4.84 10.99
C ALA A 26 7.97 4.05 11.87
N PRO A 27 8.09 4.37 13.17
CA PRO A 27 8.80 3.53 14.13
C PRO A 27 8.22 2.11 14.18
N PHE A 28 9.05 1.10 14.51
CA PHE A 28 8.59 -0.29 14.58
C PHE A 28 7.51 -0.51 15.66
N ASP A 29 7.49 0.29 16.71
CA ASP A 29 6.53 0.23 17.82
C ASP A 29 5.36 1.20 17.66
N ALA A 30 5.18 1.80 16.47
CA ALA A 30 4.06 2.68 16.19
C ALA A 30 2.72 2.00 16.52
N SER A 31 1.86 2.72 17.24
CA SER A 31 0.61 2.19 17.82
C SER A 31 -0.35 1.63 16.77
N ASP A 32 -0.31 2.17 15.56
CA ASP A 32 -1.14 1.73 14.45
C ASP A 32 -0.71 0.40 13.83
N ARG A 33 0.53 -0.08 14.06
CA ARG A 33 1.03 -1.33 13.46
C ARG A 33 0.20 -2.56 13.82
N ARG A 34 -0.43 -2.55 14.99
CA ARG A 34 -1.28 -3.65 15.49
C ARG A 34 -2.77 -3.38 15.27
N THR A 35 -3.12 -2.28 14.61
CA THR A 35 -4.50 -1.88 14.39
C THR A 35 -4.98 -2.41 13.04
N PHE A 36 -5.96 -3.31 13.05
CA PHE A 36 -6.57 -3.83 11.84
C PHE A 36 -8.06 -3.51 11.78
N THR A 37 -8.55 -3.16 10.59
CA THR A 37 -9.99 -3.03 10.32
C THR A 37 -10.29 -3.30 8.86
N TYR A 38 -11.37 -4.05 8.64
CA TYR A 38 -11.92 -4.33 7.32
C TYR A 38 -12.94 -3.26 6.88
N LEU A 39 -13.27 -2.30 7.74
CA LEU A 39 -14.21 -1.22 7.40
C LEU A 39 -13.56 -0.19 6.46
N PRO A 40 -14.30 0.38 5.50
CA PRO A 40 -13.79 1.42 4.61
C PRO A 40 -13.43 2.70 5.40
N ARG A 41 -12.15 3.05 5.43
CA ARG A 41 -11.63 4.32 5.97
C ARG A 41 -10.21 4.58 5.46
N SER A 42 -9.74 5.81 5.59
CA SER A 42 -8.32 6.10 5.47
C SER A 42 -7.53 5.33 6.54
N ARG A 43 -6.33 4.90 6.15
CA ARG A 43 -5.40 4.15 7.01
C ARG A 43 -4.08 4.91 7.14
N PRO A 44 -3.34 4.73 8.25
CA PRO A 44 -1.97 5.21 8.33
C PRO A 44 -1.12 4.64 7.19
N GLY A 45 -0.28 5.48 6.60
CA GLY A 45 0.49 5.15 5.41
C GLY A 45 0.18 6.11 4.26
N ILE A 46 0.78 5.82 3.11
CA ILE A 46 0.52 6.54 1.86
C ILE A 46 -0.36 5.69 0.94
N ALA A 47 -1.40 6.27 0.35
CA ALA A 47 -2.27 5.55 -0.56
C ALA A 47 -1.64 5.43 -1.97
N LEU A 48 -1.85 4.33 -2.68
CA LEU A 48 -1.39 4.13 -4.07
C LEU A 48 -1.85 5.23 -5.03
N GLY A 49 -3.01 5.84 -4.77
CA GLY A 49 -3.57 6.93 -5.56
C GLY A 49 -2.87 8.27 -5.34
N GLU A 50 -2.09 8.41 -4.27
CA GLU A 50 -1.32 9.63 -3.96
C GLU A 50 0.10 9.58 -4.56
N LEU A 51 0.57 8.39 -4.92
CA LEU A 51 1.88 8.16 -5.50
C LEU A 51 1.90 8.49 -7.01
N THR A 52 3.04 9.01 -7.47
CA THR A 52 3.39 9.05 -8.90
C THR A 52 3.46 7.63 -9.48
N ASP A 53 3.38 7.48 -10.81
CA ASP A 53 3.44 6.15 -11.45
C ASP A 53 4.75 5.41 -11.14
N ARG A 54 5.87 6.12 -11.05
CA ARG A 54 7.16 5.55 -10.63
C ARG A 54 7.10 5.00 -9.21
N GLN A 55 6.65 5.80 -8.25
CA GLN A 55 6.56 5.38 -6.85
C GLN A 55 5.55 4.25 -6.66
N ARG A 56 4.45 4.28 -7.43
CA ARG A 56 3.45 3.20 -7.45
C ARG A 56 4.06 1.87 -7.91
N SER A 57 4.90 1.88 -8.95
CA SER A 57 5.64 0.68 -9.38
C SER A 57 6.50 0.14 -8.25
N LEU A 58 7.28 1.00 -7.60
CA LEU A 58 8.16 0.63 -6.49
C LEU A 58 7.40 0.07 -5.28
N ALA A 59 6.24 0.65 -4.95
CA ALA A 59 5.36 0.13 -3.91
C ALA A 59 4.86 -1.29 -4.24
N LEU A 60 4.44 -1.52 -5.49
CA LEU A 60 3.99 -2.83 -5.96
C LEU A 60 5.13 -3.86 -6.10
N GLU A 61 6.35 -3.41 -6.39
CA GLU A 61 7.55 -4.24 -6.35
C GLU A 61 7.88 -4.66 -4.92
N MET A 62 7.77 -3.74 -3.95
CA MET A 62 7.87 -4.10 -2.54
C MET A 62 6.80 -5.12 -2.14
N LEU A 63 5.53 -4.90 -2.53
CA LEU A 63 4.44 -5.86 -2.29
C LEU A 63 4.77 -7.26 -2.83
N ALA A 64 5.36 -7.33 -4.02
CA ALA A 64 5.72 -8.59 -4.67
C ALA A 64 6.75 -9.40 -3.88
N THR A 65 7.58 -8.77 -3.04
CA THR A 65 8.57 -9.49 -2.22
C THR A 65 7.96 -10.32 -1.10
N GLY A 66 6.74 -9.98 -0.66
CA GLY A 66 6.03 -10.68 0.41
C GLY A 66 4.98 -11.69 -0.08
N LEU A 67 4.80 -11.81 -1.41
CA LEU A 67 3.74 -12.62 -2.01
C LEU A 67 4.31 -13.65 -3.00
N SER A 68 3.60 -14.77 -3.15
CA SER A 68 3.82 -15.64 -4.31
C SER A 68 3.33 -14.95 -5.59
N ALA A 69 3.73 -15.47 -6.76
CA ALA A 69 3.24 -14.96 -8.05
C ALA A 69 1.70 -14.97 -8.13
N ALA A 70 1.05 -16.03 -7.62
CA ALA A 70 -0.40 -16.11 -7.55
C ALA A 70 -0.98 -15.07 -6.58
N GLY A 71 -0.40 -14.93 -5.39
CA GLY A 71 -0.85 -13.93 -4.41
C GLY A 71 -0.72 -12.49 -4.91
N LEU A 72 0.34 -12.18 -5.65
CA LEU A 72 0.51 -10.88 -6.30
C LEU A 72 -0.54 -10.63 -7.39
N ALA A 73 -0.86 -11.66 -8.19
CA ALA A 73 -1.90 -11.57 -9.21
C ALA A 73 -3.27 -11.32 -8.57
N ASP A 74 -3.61 -12.03 -7.49
CA ASP A 74 -4.86 -11.84 -6.75
C ASP A 74 -4.94 -10.44 -6.14
N ALA A 75 -3.87 -9.96 -5.50
CA ALA A 75 -3.82 -8.62 -4.93
C ALA A 75 -4.11 -7.54 -5.99
N ARG A 76 -3.49 -7.64 -7.17
CA ARG A 76 -3.72 -6.72 -8.29
C ARG A 76 -5.14 -6.83 -8.84
N ALA A 77 -5.67 -8.04 -8.96
CA ALA A 77 -7.03 -8.27 -9.42
C ALA A 77 -8.06 -7.64 -8.46
N ILE A 78 -7.86 -7.78 -7.14
CA ILE A 78 -8.71 -7.16 -6.12
C ILE A 78 -8.64 -5.63 -6.20
N MET A 79 -7.44 -5.05 -6.35
CA MET A 79 -7.31 -3.59 -6.54
C MET A 79 -8.05 -3.11 -7.78
N HIS A 80 -7.96 -3.84 -8.90
CA HIS A 80 -8.64 -3.50 -10.14
C HIS A 80 -10.17 -3.68 -10.06
N LEU A 81 -10.63 -4.68 -9.30
CA LEU A 81 -12.04 -4.98 -9.09
C LEU A 81 -12.81 -3.79 -8.50
N GLU A 82 -12.15 -2.91 -7.74
CA GLU A 82 -12.76 -1.68 -7.24
C GLU A 82 -13.36 -0.83 -8.37
N THR A 83 -12.76 -0.76 -9.55
CA THR A 83 -13.34 -0.03 -10.69
C THR A 83 -14.67 -0.65 -11.15
N VAL A 84 -14.74 -1.98 -11.20
CA VAL A 84 -15.96 -2.71 -11.58
C VAL A 84 -17.04 -2.53 -10.52
N LEU A 85 -16.69 -2.67 -9.24
CA LEU A 85 -17.60 -2.46 -8.12
C LEU A 85 -18.13 -1.03 -8.10
N GLY A 86 -17.29 -0.04 -8.40
CA GLY A 86 -17.71 1.36 -8.51
C GLY A 86 -18.74 1.57 -9.61
N ALA A 87 -18.58 0.94 -10.77
CA ALA A 87 -19.55 1.01 -11.86
C ALA A 87 -20.90 0.36 -11.48
N VAL A 88 -20.85 -0.81 -10.82
CA VAL A 88 -22.05 -1.53 -10.34
C VAL A 88 -22.79 -0.71 -9.28
N GLU A 89 -22.07 -0.20 -8.26
CA GLU A 89 -22.66 0.61 -7.19
C GLU A 89 -23.25 1.92 -7.73
N ARG A 90 -22.59 2.56 -8.70
CA ARG A 90 -23.09 3.75 -9.38
C ARG A 90 -24.39 3.47 -10.14
N ALA A 91 -24.46 2.37 -10.88
CA ALA A 91 -25.67 1.97 -11.60
C ALA A 91 -26.83 1.63 -10.66
N ALA A 92 -26.53 1.12 -9.46
CA ALA A 92 -27.51 0.85 -8.41
C ALA A 92 -27.91 2.08 -7.59
N GLY A 93 -27.37 3.27 -7.89
CA GLY A 93 -27.68 4.51 -7.17
C GLY A 93 -27.12 4.58 -5.74
N VAL A 94 -26.08 3.80 -5.43
CA VAL A 94 -25.44 3.81 -4.10
C VAL A 94 -24.72 5.16 -3.91
N PRO A 95 -25.09 6.00 -2.93
CA PRO A 95 -24.53 7.37 -2.79
C PRO A 95 -23.04 7.46 -2.45
N THR A 96 -22.40 6.32 -2.23
CA THR A 96 -21.03 6.21 -1.72
C THR A 96 -20.13 5.41 -2.67
N TRP A 97 -20.57 5.19 -3.92
CA TRP A 97 -19.86 4.42 -4.93
C TRP A 97 -18.47 4.98 -5.22
N GLU A 98 -18.23 6.28 -5.00
CA GLU A 98 -16.94 6.95 -5.20
C GLU A 98 -15.83 6.43 -4.29
N ARG A 99 -16.17 5.67 -3.23
CA ARG A 99 -15.18 4.99 -2.38
C ARG A 99 -14.52 3.82 -3.10
N ARG A 100 -15.09 3.34 -4.20
CA ARG A 100 -14.60 2.19 -4.98
C ARG A 100 -13.50 2.65 -5.93
N ARG A 101 -12.29 2.81 -5.40
CA ARG A 101 -11.13 3.32 -6.14
C ARG A 101 -9.91 2.41 -5.95
N PRO A 102 -9.26 1.98 -7.04
CA PRO A 102 -8.02 1.18 -6.96
C PRO A 102 -6.86 1.89 -6.24
N GLY A 103 -6.91 3.22 -6.12
CA GLY A 103 -5.90 4.00 -5.42
C GLY A 103 -6.00 3.96 -3.89
N LEU A 104 -7.06 3.39 -3.32
CA LEU A 104 -7.29 3.33 -1.87
C LEU A 104 -6.72 2.06 -1.25
N TYR A 105 -5.42 1.85 -1.46
CA TYR A 105 -4.59 0.82 -0.83
C TYR A 105 -3.36 1.51 -0.25
N TRP A 106 -3.05 1.24 1.01
CA TRP A 106 -2.05 1.98 1.77
C TRP A 106 -0.78 1.17 1.97
N PHE A 107 0.35 1.86 1.88
CA PHE A 107 1.67 1.31 2.12
C PHE A 107 2.33 2.04 3.29
N ARG A 108 2.95 1.28 4.17
CA ARG A 108 3.66 1.81 5.34
C ARG A 108 4.77 0.86 5.75
N VAL A 109 5.97 1.39 5.99
CA VAL A 109 7.14 0.66 6.46
C VAL A 109 7.35 1.00 7.92
N TYR A 110 7.46 -0.02 8.76
CA TYR A 110 7.69 0.08 10.19
C TYR A 110 9.14 -0.30 10.51
N GLY A 111 9.87 0.60 11.17
CA GLY A 111 11.29 0.47 11.44
C GLY A 111 12.18 0.82 10.24
N THR A 112 13.47 0.53 10.35
CA THR A 112 14.44 0.77 9.27
C THR A 112 14.65 -0.52 8.49
N PRO A 113 14.45 -0.55 7.15
CA PRO A 113 14.72 -1.73 6.34
C PRO A 113 16.12 -2.29 6.58
N GLY A 114 16.20 -3.59 6.88
CA GLY A 114 17.46 -4.28 7.15
C GLY A 114 17.96 -4.19 8.59
N SER A 115 17.25 -3.50 9.48
CA SER A 115 17.51 -3.57 10.92
C SER A 115 17.02 -4.89 11.53
N ALA A 116 17.29 -5.10 12.83
CA ALA A 116 16.86 -6.30 13.54
C ALA A 116 15.33 -6.46 13.62
N THR A 117 14.60 -5.34 13.66
CA THR A 117 13.12 -5.33 13.76
C THR A 117 12.54 -4.31 12.80
N TRP A 118 12.01 -4.79 11.68
CA TRP A 118 11.33 -3.99 10.68
C TRP A 118 10.26 -4.82 9.93
N GLY A 119 9.39 -4.15 9.18
CA GLY A 119 8.39 -4.77 8.31
C GLY A 119 7.62 -3.74 7.50
N TRP A 120 6.73 -4.19 6.62
CA TRP A 120 5.82 -3.35 5.83
C TRP A 120 4.46 -4.03 5.67
#